data_AF-A0A921HZ53-F1
#
_entry.id   AF-A0A921HZ53-F1
#
_cell.length_a   1.000
_cell.length_b   1.000
_cell.length_c   1.000
_cell.angle_alpha   90.00
_cell.angle_beta   90.00
_cell.angle_gamma   90.00
#
_symmetry.space_group_name_H-M   'P 1'
#
loop_
_entity.id
_entity.type
_entity.pdbx_description
1 polymer ?
#
loop_
_entity_poly.entity_id
_entity_poly.type
_entity_poly.pdbx_seq_one_letter_code
_entity_poly.pdbx_strand_id
1 'polypeptide(L)'
;GDALTEGSVNPHDILKIKGISAVQDYMLREVQRVYRLQGVEISDKHIEVLVRQMLKKVRVEDNGDTDLLPGTLVDNLELEDINEKMMAEGKKPAEGKQIMLGITKASLATNSFLSAASFQETTKVLTEAAIKGKIDPLIGLKENVIIGKLIPAGTGMKRYRNVHLNTDDMQQEEDDFLDLDELDQDDDFLDLDEQEELDTEEFGSDAEETSEENSETEAAADEAEEPAEDTEE
;
A
#
# COMPACT_ATOMS: atom_id res chain seq x y z
N GLY A 1 -19.24 -6.69 27.31
CA GLY A 1 -17.84 -6.27 27.15
C GLY A 1 -17.76 -4.79 27.37
N ASP A 2 -18.20 -4.37 28.54
CA ASP A 2 -18.69 -3.01 28.76
C ASP A 2 -17.62 -2.21 29.50
N ALA A 3 -17.60 -0.89 29.28
CA ALA A 3 -16.57 -0.05 29.86
C ALA A 3 -16.75 -0.01 31.39
N LEU A 4 -15.73 -0.45 32.11
CA LEU A 4 -15.69 -0.42 33.58
C LEU A 4 -15.12 0.91 34.10
N THR A 5 -14.34 1.61 33.28
CA THR A 5 -13.67 2.87 33.60
C THR A 5 -13.86 3.88 32.47
N GLU A 6 -13.85 5.17 32.82
CA GLU A 6 -13.79 6.25 31.84
C GLU A 6 -12.35 6.36 31.29
N GLY A 7 -12.21 6.69 30.00
CA GLY A 7 -10.90 6.84 29.36
C GLY A 7 -10.91 6.50 27.87
N SER A 8 -9.72 6.58 27.26
CA SER A 8 -9.51 6.14 25.89
C SER A 8 -9.64 4.62 25.79
N VAL A 9 -10.35 4.17 24.76
CA VAL A 9 -10.58 2.73 24.55
C VAL A 9 -9.44 2.16 23.71
N ASN A 10 -8.84 1.07 24.18
CA ASN A 10 -7.78 0.39 23.45
C ASN A 10 -8.36 -0.54 22.36
N PRO A 11 -8.01 -0.35 21.07
CA PRO A 11 -8.45 -1.22 19.97
C PRO A 11 -8.12 -2.70 20.17
N HIS A 12 -7.00 -3.01 20.81
CA HIS A 12 -6.59 -4.39 21.07
C HIS A 12 -7.54 -5.11 22.04
N ASP A 13 -8.11 -4.38 23.00
CA ASP A 13 -9.05 -4.95 23.97
C ASP A 13 -10.43 -5.11 23.37
N ILE A 14 -10.85 -4.17 22.51
CA ILE A 14 -12.06 -4.31 21.70
C ILE A 14 -11.96 -5.59 20.85
N LEU A 15 -10.81 -5.84 20.20
CA LEU A 15 -10.62 -7.03 19.36
C LEU A 15 -10.79 -8.31 20.17
N LYS A 16 -10.18 -8.38 21.35
CA LYS A 16 -10.21 -9.56 22.21
C LYS A 16 -11.59 -9.84 22.80
N ILE A 17 -12.38 -8.81 23.10
CA ILE A 17 -13.63 -8.93 23.85
C ILE A 17 -14.85 -8.94 22.92
N LYS A 18 -14.88 -8.04 21.93
CA LYS A 18 -16.04 -7.82 21.05
C LYS A 18 -15.84 -8.34 19.62
N GLY A 19 -14.61 -8.71 19.24
CA GLY A 19 -14.29 -9.25 17.93
C GLY A 19 -14.02 -8.18 16.86
N ILE A 20 -13.87 -8.66 15.62
CA ILE A 20 -13.34 -7.89 14.47
C ILE A 20 -14.27 -6.73 14.09
N SER A 21 -15.57 -6.99 13.94
CA SER A 21 -16.53 -5.99 13.49
C SER A 21 -16.60 -4.80 14.43
N ALA A 22 -16.58 -5.04 15.74
CA ALA A 22 -16.59 -3.97 16.74
C ALA A 22 -15.35 -3.07 16.66
N VAL A 23 -14.19 -3.63 16.32
CA VAL A 23 -12.95 -2.86 16.13
C VAL A 23 -13.00 -2.06 14.84
N GLN A 24 -13.52 -2.64 13.75
CA GLN A 24 -13.70 -1.94 12.49
C GLN A 24 -14.62 -0.73 12.65
N ASP A 25 -15.77 -0.90 13.30
CA ASP A 25 -16.72 0.17 13.60
C ASP A 25 -16.13 1.25 14.52
N TYR A 26 -15.28 0.84 15.47
CA TYR A 26 -14.58 1.79 16.34
C TYR A 26 -13.59 2.64 15.55
N MET A 27 -12.72 2.00 14.77
CA MET A 27 -11.69 2.68 13.97
C MET A 27 -12.32 3.61 12.93
N LEU A 28 -13.37 3.15 12.25
CA LEU A 28 -14.08 3.94 11.25
C LEU A 28 -14.68 5.20 11.89
N ARG A 29 -15.39 5.07 13.02
CA ARG A 29 -16.00 6.21 13.71
C ARG A 29 -14.98 7.22 14.22
N GLU A 30 -13.88 6.77 14.82
CA GLU A 30 -12.89 7.68 15.40
C GLU A 30 -12.08 8.41 14.31
N VAL A 31 -11.69 7.72 13.23
CA VAL A 31 -11.01 8.38 12.10
C VAL A 31 -11.97 9.34 11.39
N GLN A 32 -13.21 8.93 11.09
CA GLN A 32 -14.20 9.80 10.48
C GLN A 32 -14.51 11.04 11.33
N ARG A 33 -14.59 10.89 12.65
CA ARG A 33 -14.84 12.03 13.56
C ARG A 33 -13.80 13.14 13.35
N VAL A 34 -12.53 12.80 13.25
CA VAL A 34 -11.45 13.78 13.07
C VAL A 34 -11.55 14.48 11.70
N TYR A 35 -11.77 13.73 10.62
CA TYR A 35 -11.92 14.32 9.28
C TYR A 35 -13.16 15.19 9.15
N ARG A 36 -14.29 14.75 9.71
CA ARG A 36 -15.52 15.55 9.76
C ARG A 36 -15.34 16.84 10.56
N LEU A 37 -14.59 16.79 11.67
CA LEU A 37 -14.26 18.00 12.44
C LEU A 37 -13.41 19.00 11.66
N GLN A 38 -12.60 18.53 10.71
CA GLN A 38 -11.82 19.37 9.79
C GLN A 38 -12.59 19.78 8.54
N GLY A 39 -13.86 19.38 8.41
CA GLY A 39 -14.70 19.67 7.25
C GLY A 39 -14.33 18.89 5.99
N VAL A 40 -13.53 17.81 6.11
CA VAL A 40 -13.12 16.98 4.98
C VAL A 40 -14.02 15.75 4.90
N GLU A 41 -14.70 15.57 3.77
CA GLU A 41 -15.50 14.38 3.50
C GLU A 41 -14.66 13.27 2.87
N ILE A 42 -14.60 12.11 3.54
CA ILE A 42 -13.91 10.91 3.04
C ILE A 42 -14.91 9.76 3.04
N SER A 43 -14.92 8.95 1.99
CA SER A 43 -15.74 7.73 1.93
C SER A 43 -15.20 6.67 2.90
N ASP A 44 -16.10 6.05 3.66
CA ASP A 44 -15.80 4.96 4.60
C ASP A 44 -15.00 3.81 3.97
N LYS A 45 -15.27 3.50 2.70
CA LYS A 45 -14.58 2.46 1.91
C LYS A 45 -13.05 2.57 1.99
N HIS A 46 -12.50 3.78 2.00
CA HIS A 46 -11.04 3.96 2.05
C HIS A 46 -10.47 3.56 3.41
N ILE A 47 -11.16 3.93 4.48
CA ILE A 47 -10.76 3.61 5.86
C ILE A 47 -10.91 2.10 6.09
N GLU A 48 -11.99 1.49 5.62
CA GLU A 48 -12.21 0.05 5.73
C GLU A 48 -11.09 -0.77 5.09
N VAL A 49 -10.63 -0.37 3.90
CA VAL A 49 -9.52 -1.06 3.21
C VAL A 49 -8.23 -0.98 4.03
N LEU A 50 -7.95 0.17 4.68
CA LEU A 50 -6.79 0.31 5.56
C LEU A 50 -6.92 -0.53 6.83
N VAL A 51 -8.08 -0.50 7.49
CA VAL A 51 -8.34 -1.29 8.70
C VAL A 51 -8.30 -2.79 8.41
N ARG A 52 -8.78 -3.22 7.23
CA ARG A 52 -8.64 -4.60 6.76
C ARG A 52 -7.16 -5.00 6.69
N GLN A 53 -6.28 -4.13 6.20
CA GLN A 53 -4.85 -4.43 6.14
C GLN A 53 -4.23 -4.53 7.55
N MET A 54 -4.68 -3.73 8.51
CA MET A 54 -4.24 -3.80 9.91
C MET A 54 -4.66 -5.10 10.62
N LEU A 55 -5.78 -5.71 10.22
CA LEU A 55 -6.33 -6.93 10.80
C LEU A 55 -5.99 -8.20 10.01
N LYS A 56 -5.14 -8.12 8.99
CA LYS A 56 -4.85 -9.25 8.08
C LYS A 56 -4.19 -10.46 8.76
N LYS A 57 -3.47 -10.24 9.86
CA LYS A 57 -2.59 -11.24 10.49
C LYS A 57 -3.25 -11.95 11.67
N VAL A 58 -2.94 -13.24 11.78
CA VAL A 58 -3.30 -14.11 12.89
C VAL A 58 -2.03 -14.60 13.55
N ARG A 59 -2.01 -14.58 14.89
CA ARG A 59 -0.95 -15.19 15.69
C ARG A 59 -1.33 -16.61 16.03
N VAL A 60 -0.50 -17.58 15.65
CA VAL A 60 -0.70 -18.98 16.01
C VAL A 60 -0.52 -19.16 17.52
N GLU A 61 -1.50 -19.75 18.20
CA GLU A 61 -1.44 -20.10 19.62
C GLU A 61 -1.08 -21.59 19.78
N ASP A 62 -1.79 -22.46 19.06
CA ASP A 62 -1.52 -23.91 19.00
C ASP A 62 -1.24 -24.30 17.55
N ASN A 63 -0.14 -25.04 17.33
CA ASN A 63 0.24 -25.50 16.01
C ASN A 63 -0.49 -26.76 15.56
N GLY A 64 -1.14 -27.50 16.47
CA GLY A 64 -1.78 -28.76 16.13
C GLY A 64 -0.80 -29.71 15.44
N ASP A 65 -1.22 -30.25 14.29
CA ASP A 65 -0.36 -31.09 13.42
C ASP A 65 0.18 -30.32 12.19
N THR A 66 0.13 -28.98 12.21
CA THR A 66 0.68 -28.13 11.14
C THR A 66 2.17 -27.86 11.33
N ASP A 67 2.84 -27.46 10.25
CA ASP A 67 4.24 -27.02 10.27
C ASP A 67 4.43 -25.60 10.85
N LEU A 68 3.36 -24.98 11.35
CA LEU A 68 3.41 -23.63 11.92
C LEU A 68 4.03 -23.67 13.31
N LEU A 69 4.80 -22.63 13.65
CA LEU A 69 5.34 -22.48 15.00
C LEU A 69 4.43 -21.58 15.84
N PRO A 70 4.20 -21.90 17.13
CA PRO A 70 3.44 -21.04 18.03
C PRO A 70 4.10 -19.65 18.12
N GLY A 71 3.28 -18.61 18.11
CA GLY A 71 3.72 -17.21 18.09
C GLY A 71 3.98 -16.63 16.71
N THR A 72 4.03 -17.45 15.65
CA THR A 72 4.22 -16.98 14.27
C THR A 72 3.03 -16.16 13.79
N LEU A 73 3.29 -15.13 12.97
CA LEU A 73 2.26 -14.31 12.33
C LEU A 73 2.03 -14.81 10.90
N VAL A 74 0.83 -15.31 10.65
CA VAL A 74 0.40 -15.84 9.35
C VAL A 74 -0.78 -15.00 8.83
N ASP A 75 -0.96 -14.92 7.51
CA ASP A 75 -2.16 -14.29 6.95
C ASP A 75 -3.40 -15.15 7.28
N ASN A 76 -4.53 -14.51 7.59
CA ASN A 76 -5.75 -15.23 7.96
C ASN A 76 -6.18 -16.26 6.89
N LEU A 77 -6.15 -15.85 5.61
CA LEU A 77 -6.51 -16.72 4.49
C LEU A 77 -5.55 -17.89 4.32
N GLU A 78 -4.25 -17.67 4.57
CA GLU A 78 -3.24 -18.74 4.47
C GLU A 78 -3.41 -19.77 5.59
N LEU A 79 -3.74 -19.31 6.81
CA LEU A 79 -4.06 -20.19 7.92
C LEU A 79 -5.33 -21.01 7.64
N GLU A 80 -6.37 -20.38 7.08
CA GLU A 80 -7.60 -21.06 6.64
C GLU A 80 -7.29 -22.15 5.60
N ASP A 81 -6.51 -21.83 4.57
CA ASP A 81 -6.10 -22.78 3.51
C ASP A 81 -5.29 -23.98 4.07
N ILE A 82 -4.37 -23.72 5.01
CA ILE A 82 -3.57 -24.78 5.66
C ILE A 82 -4.48 -25.68 6.51
N ASN A 83 -5.37 -25.07 7.30
CA ASN A 83 -6.28 -25.81 8.17
C ASN A 83 -7.28 -26.65 7.37
N GLU A 84 -7.80 -26.14 6.25
CA GLU A 84 -8.70 -26.90 5.38
C GLU A 84 -8.02 -28.16 4.84
N LYS A 85 -6.74 -28.07 4.43
CA LYS A 85 -5.94 -29.22 3.99
C LYS A 85 -5.71 -30.23 5.11
N MET A 86 -5.35 -29.77 6.31
CA MET A 86 -5.13 -30.68 7.45
C MET A 86 -6.41 -31.39 7.88
N MET A 87 -7.55 -30.69 7.87
CA MET A 87 -8.85 -31.30 8.15
C MET A 87 -9.23 -32.34 7.10
N ALA A 88 -8.93 -32.10 5.82
CA ALA A 88 -9.13 -33.09 4.76
C ALA A 88 -8.27 -34.34 4.95
N GLU A 89 -7.08 -34.21 5.53
CA GLU A 89 -6.19 -35.30 5.92
C GLU A 89 -6.57 -35.96 7.25
N GLY A 90 -7.58 -35.46 7.97
CA GLY A 90 -8.01 -35.96 9.28
C GLY A 90 -7.06 -35.60 10.43
N LYS A 91 -6.18 -34.62 10.24
CA LYS A 91 -5.23 -34.10 11.23
C LYS A 91 -5.82 -32.94 12.03
N LYS A 92 -5.17 -32.56 13.13
CA LYS A 92 -5.58 -31.42 13.95
C LYS A 92 -5.18 -30.09 13.29
N PRO A 93 -6.13 -29.17 13.03
CA PRO A 93 -5.82 -27.84 12.52
C PRO A 93 -5.07 -26.99 13.56
N ALA A 94 -4.38 -25.96 13.11
CA ALA A 94 -3.77 -24.96 13.98
C ALA A 94 -4.81 -23.96 14.49
N GLU A 95 -4.68 -23.57 15.75
CA GLU A 95 -5.48 -22.52 16.36
C GLU A 95 -4.69 -21.21 16.40
N GLY A 96 -5.36 -20.12 16.04
CA GLY A 96 -4.74 -18.81 16.01
C GLY A 96 -5.69 -17.71 16.45
N LYS A 97 -5.12 -16.69 17.08
CA LYS A 97 -5.84 -15.50 17.50
C LYS A 97 -5.52 -14.32 16.59
N GLN A 98 -6.57 -13.70 16.06
CA GLN A 98 -6.38 -12.54 15.21
C GLN A 98 -5.80 -11.37 16.00
N ILE A 99 -4.85 -10.68 15.39
CA ILE A 99 -4.19 -9.53 16.00
C ILE A 99 -4.32 -8.31 15.10
N MET A 100 -4.47 -7.15 15.72
CA MET A 100 -4.34 -5.88 15.03
C MET A 100 -2.87 -5.46 15.02
N LEU A 101 -2.37 -5.07 13.85
CA LEU A 101 -1.05 -4.46 13.67
C LEU A 101 -1.21 -3.00 13.27
N GLY A 102 -0.30 -2.14 13.75
CA GLY A 102 -0.16 -0.78 13.22
C GLY A 102 0.23 -0.80 11.74
N ILE A 103 -0.07 0.27 11.00
CA ILE A 103 0.13 0.34 9.54
C ILE A 103 1.59 0.06 9.13
N THR A 104 2.55 0.63 9.86
CA THR A 104 3.99 0.39 9.67
C THR A 104 4.35 -1.07 9.88
N LYS A 105 3.91 -1.68 10.99
CA LYS A 105 4.18 -3.10 11.30
C LYS A 105 3.48 -4.05 10.33
N ALA A 106 2.27 -3.72 9.89
CA ALA A 106 1.53 -4.49 8.89
C ALA A 106 2.21 -4.45 7.52
N SER A 107 2.87 -3.33 7.18
CA SER A 107 3.62 -3.16 5.93
C SER A 107 4.95 -3.93 5.92
N LEU A 108 5.63 -3.97 7.08
CA LEU A 108 6.85 -4.78 7.25
C LEU A 108 6.55 -6.29 7.30
N ALA A 109 5.40 -6.68 7.86
CA ALA A 109 4.97 -8.09 7.96
C ALA A 109 4.34 -8.63 6.65
N THR A 110 4.75 -8.11 5.50
CA THR A 110 4.30 -8.59 4.19
C THR A 110 5.05 -9.87 3.78
N ASN A 111 4.46 -10.67 2.88
CA ASN A 111 5.05 -11.96 2.49
C ASN A 111 6.26 -11.77 1.56
N SER A 112 6.27 -10.70 0.77
CA SER A 112 7.39 -10.30 -0.06
C SER A 112 8.44 -9.54 0.75
N PHE A 113 9.66 -10.08 0.77
CA PHE A 113 10.78 -9.39 1.39
C PHE A 113 11.28 -8.22 0.53
N LEU A 114 11.11 -8.25 -0.79
CA LEU A 114 11.46 -7.11 -1.67
C LEU A 114 10.56 -5.91 -1.39
N SER A 115 9.26 -6.15 -1.29
CA SER A 115 8.28 -5.14 -0.91
C SER A 115 8.53 -4.62 0.50
N ALA A 116 8.79 -5.49 1.47
CA ALA A 116 9.09 -5.10 2.85
C ALA A 116 10.39 -4.27 2.96
N ALA A 117 11.47 -4.73 2.32
CA ALA A 117 12.76 -4.04 2.33
C ALA A 117 12.68 -2.67 1.67
N SER A 118 11.85 -2.50 0.63
CA SER A 118 11.64 -1.19 -0.01
C SER A 118 10.94 -0.16 0.87
N PHE A 119 10.30 -0.58 1.97
CA PHE A 119 9.60 0.33 2.87
C PHE A 119 10.53 0.91 3.93
N GLN A 120 11.03 0.06 4.85
CA GLN A 120 11.91 0.43 5.97
C GLN A 120 12.73 -0.80 6.41
N GLU A 121 13.71 -0.61 7.30
CA GLU A 121 14.53 -1.69 7.91
C GLU A 121 15.23 -2.62 6.89
N THR A 122 15.70 -2.08 5.76
CA THR A 122 16.30 -2.81 4.61
C THR A 122 17.27 -3.91 5.04
N THR A 123 18.28 -3.57 5.85
CA THR A 123 19.34 -4.49 6.27
C THR A 123 18.77 -5.68 7.03
N LYS A 124 17.86 -5.44 7.98
CA LYS A 124 17.27 -6.49 8.82
C LYS A 124 16.34 -7.40 8.03
N VAL A 125 15.54 -6.83 7.13
CA VAL A 125 14.61 -7.61 6.29
C VAL A 125 15.39 -8.52 5.34
N LEU A 126 16.46 -8.02 4.70
CA LEU A 126 17.26 -8.81 3.77
C LEU A 126 18.08 -9.90 4.47
N THR A 127 18.65 -9.63 5.65
CA THR A 127 19.39 -10.64 6.41
C THR A 127 18.47 -11.76 6.89
N GLU A 128 17.29 -11.43 7.43
CA GLU A 128 16.32 -12.44 7.81
C GLU A 128 15.84 -13.28 6.63
N ALA A 129 15.61 -12.65 5.47
CA ALA A 129 15.21 -13.35 4.25
C ALA A 129 16.32 -14.29 3.76
N ALA A 130 17.59 -13.86 3.81
CA ALA A 130 18.75 -14.66 3.43
C ALA A 130 18.96 -15.86 4.35
N ILE A 131 18.88 -15.65 5.68
CA ILE A 131 19.00 -16.73 6.68
C ILE A 131 17.91 -17.79 6.49
N LYS A 132 16.67 -17.35 6.25
CA LYS A 132 15.51 -18.23 6.05
C LYS A 132 15.43 -18.80 4.63
N GLY A 133 16.28 -18.36 3.70
CA GLY A 133 16.22 -18.75 2.28
C GLY A 133 14.88 -18.41 1.61
N LYS A 134 14.27 -17.27 1.98
CA LYS A 134 12.94 -16.89 1.47
C LYS A 134 12.95 -16.66 -0.04
N ILE A 135 11.92 -17.15 -0.71
CA ILE A 135 11.68 -16.94 -2.15
C ILE A 135 10.52 -15.95 -2.29
N ASP A 136 10.70 -14.95 -3.15
CA ASP A 136 9.65 -13.96 -3.44
C ASP A 136 8.90 -14.34 -4.73
N PRO A 137 7.57 -14.61 -4.67
CA PRO A 137 6.81 -15.02 -5.84
C PRO A 137 6.43 -13.86 -6.78
N LEU A 138 6.76 -12.59 -6.44
CA LEU A 138 6.49 -11.41 -7.28
C LEU A 138 4.99 -11.22 -7.62
N ILE A 139 4.12 -11.41 -6.64
CA ILE A 139 2.66 -11.28 -6.80
C ILE A 139 2.21 -9.84 -6.51
N GLY A 140 2.99 -9.06 -5.78
CA GLY A 140 2.67 -7.70 -5.37
C GLY A 140 2.91 -6.64 -6.44
N LEU A 141 2.40 -5.44 -6.18
CA LEU A 141 2.62 -4.27 -7.04
C LEU A 141 4.09 -3.80 -6.98
N LYS A 142 4.63 -3.59 -5.77
CA LYS A 142 5.97 -3.01 -5.58
C LYS A 142 7.08 -3.91 -6.11
N GLU A 143 7.01 -5.22 -5.84
CA GLU A 143 7.94 -6.22 -6.39
C GLU A 143 8.08 -6.11 -7.91
N ASN A 144 6.95 -6.07 -8.63
CA ASN A 144 6.96 -6.02 -10.09
C ASN A 144 7.50 -4.68 -10.60
N VAL A 145 7.19 -3.57 -9.93
CA VAL A 145 7.77 -2.25 -10.26
C VAL A 145 9.29 -2.25 -10.09
N ILE A 146 9.81 -2.77 -8.97
CA ILE A 146 11.25 -2.81 -8.68
C ILE A 146 12.00 -3.63 -9.73
N ILE A 147 11.42 -4.74 -10.18
CA ILE A 147 12.03 -5.63 -11.19
C ILE A 147 11.79 -5.13 -12.63
N GLY A 148 10.91 -4.15 -12.85
CA GLY A 148 10.58 -3.63 -14.18
C GLY A 148 9.61 -4.51 -14.98
N LYS A 149 8.80 -5.35 -14.31
CA LYS A 149 7.72 -6.13 -14.94
C LYS A 149 6.38 -5.41 -14.85
N LEU A 150 5.45 -5.78 -15.72
CA LEU A 150 4.08 -5.29 -15.66
C LEU A 150 3.46 -5.58 -14.30
N ILE A 151 2.82 -4.58 -13.70
CA ILE A 151 2.13 -4.73 -12.42
C ILE A 151 0.88 -5.61 -12.57
N PRO A 152 0.51 -6.39 -11.56
CA PRO A 152 -0.68 -7.24 -11.56
C PRO A 152 -1.97 -6.45 -11.30
N ALA A 153 -2.11 -5.25 -11.88
CA ALA A 153 -3.28 -4.39 -11.79
C ALA A 153 -3.56 -3.68 -13.13
N GLY A 154 -4.81 -3.26 -13.34
CA GLY A 154 -5.25 -2.64 -14.59
C GLY A 154 -4.92 -3.51 -15.82
N THR A 155 -4.40 -2.89 -16.87
CA THR A 155 -3.99 -3.55 -18.13
C THR A 155 -2.91 -4.62 -17.95
N GLY A 156 -2.18 -4.60 -16.84
CA GLY A 156 -1.18 -5.62 -16.52
C GLY A 156 -1.76 -6.95 -16.04
N MET A 157 -3.04 -7.03 -15.67
CA MET A 157 -3.67 -8.32 -15.39
C MET A 157 -3.88 -9.12 -16.69
N LYS A 158 -3.65 -10.44 -16.63
CA LYS A 158 -3.84 -11.35 -17.78
C LYS A 158 -5.21 -11.22 -18.46
N ARG A 159 -6.26 -10.95 -17.67
CA ARG A 159 -7.63 -10.78 -18.16
C ARG A 159 -7.78 -9.58 -19.09
N TYR A 160 -7.04 -8.49 -18.87
CA TYR A 160 -7.10 -7.28 -19.70
C TYR A 160 -6.04 -7.29 -20.80
N ARG A 161 -4.87 -7.90 -20.57
CA ARG A 161 -3.80 -8.02 -21.57
C ARG A 161 -4.19 -8.81 -22.82
N ASN A 162 -5.08 -9.79 -22.66
CA ASN A 162 -5.47 -10.69 -23.75
C ASN A 162 -6.75 -10.24 -24.47
N VAL A 163 -7.34 -9.09 -24.10
CA VAL A 163 -8.51 -8.55 -24.78
C VAL A 163 -8.03 -7.86 -26.05
N HIS A 164 -8.43 -8.40 -27.20
CA HIS A 164 -8.28 -7.72 -28.48
C HIS A 164 -9.46 -6.77 -28.66
N LEU A 165 -9.19 -5.48 -28.81
CA LEU A 165 -10.20 -4.50 -29.17
C LEU A 165 -10.38 -4.56 -30.68
N ASN A 166 -11.57 -4.97 -31.13
CA ASN A 166 -11.91 -4.94 -32.54
C ASN A 166 -12.07 -3.47 -32.93
N THR A 167 -11.07 -2.93 -33.65
CA THR A 167 -11.06 -1.52 -34.11
C THR A 167 -11.47 -1.43 -35.58
N ASP A 168 -11.81 -2.58 -36.20
CA ASP A 168 -12.04 -2.71 -37.65
C ASP A 168 -13.37 -2.09 -38.11
N ASP A 169 -14.33 -1.85 -37.20
CA ASP A 169 -15.62 -1.25 -37.53
C ASP A 169 -15.57 0.30 -37.64
N MET A 170 -14.41 0.93 -37.38
CA MET A 170 -14.22 2.39 -37.49
C MET A 170 -13.56 2.81 -38.82
N GLN A 171 -13.03 1.87 -39.61
CA GLN A 171 -12.35 2.20 -40.88
C GLN A 171 -13.32 2.35 -42.07
N GLN A 172 -14.55 1.88 -41.97
CA GLN A 172 -15.52 1.97 -43.08
C GLN A 172 -16.22 3.34 -43.18
N GLU A 173 -16.17 4.18 -42.14
CA GLU A 173 -16.79 5.51 -42.18
C GLU A 173 -15.84 6.62 -42.68
N GLU A 174 -14.52 6.38 -42.74
CA GLU A 174 -13.55 7.36 -43.27
C GLU A 174 -13.46 7.33 -44.81
N ASP A 175 -13.79 6.20 -45.46
CA ASP A 175 -13.73 6.07 -46.92
C ASP A 175 -14.91 6.78 -47.64
N ASP A 176 -16.03 7.04 -46.97
CA ASP A 176 -17.21 7.71 -47.54
C ASP A 176 -17.13 9.26 -47.50
N PHE A 177 -16.08 9.84 -46.88
CA PHE A 177 -15.89 11.30 -46.82
C PHE A 177 -14.99 11.86 -47.94
N LEU A 178 -14.35 11.00 -48.76
CA LEU A 178 -13.38 11.40 -49.78
C LEU A 178 -13.96 11.57 -51.21
N ASP A 179 -15.27 11.74 -51.35
CA ASP A 179 -15.94 12.07 -52.63
C ASP A 179 -16.43 13.55 -52.67
N LEU A 180 -15.60 14.49 -52.18
CA LEU A 180 -15.88 15.94 -52.24
C LEU A 180 -15.08 16.68 -53.34
N ASP A 181 -14.60 15.97 -54.36
CA ASP A 181 -13.80 16.54 -55.47
C ASP A 181 -14.65 17.13 -56.63
N GLU A 182 -15.96 17.35 -56.45
CA GLU A 182 -16.83 17.92 -57.49
C GLU A 182 -17.79 19.01 -56.97
N LEU A 183 -17.25 20.05 -56.32
CA LEU A 183 -17.94 21.33 -56.22
C LEU A 183 -17.14 22.42 -56.93
N ASP A 184 -17.70 22.76 -58.09
CA ASP A 184 -17.40 23.79 -59.06
C ASP A 184 -16.58 25.00 -58.57
N GLN A 185 -15.59 25.32 -59.39
CA GLN A 185 -14.92 26.61 -59.49
C GLN A 185 -15.95 27.72 -59.68
N ASP A 186 -16.15 28.55 -58.67
CA ASP A 186 -16.53 29.95 -58.88
C ASP A 186 -15.76 30.80 -57.87
N ASP A 187 -14.73 31.45 -58.39
CA ASP A 187 -13.99 32.55 -57.78
C ASP A 187 -14.95 33.71 -57.47
N ASP A 188 -15.05 34.14 -56.22
CA ASP A 188 -15.36 35.53 -55.87
C ASP A 188 -14.83 35.87 -54.47
N PHE A 189 -13.60 36.37 -54.46
CA PHE A 189 -13.15 37.59 -53.78
C PHE A 189 -13.83 37.99 -52.46
N LEU A 190 -13.06 38.00 -51.36
CA LEU A 190 -13.06 39.12 -50.38
C LEU A 190 -11.79 39.05 -49.50
N ASP A 191 -10.85 39.93 -49.79
CA ASP A 191 -9.70 40.29 -48.94
C ASP A 191 -10.17 40.93 -47.64
N LEU A 192 -9.70 40.41 -46.49
CA LEU A 192 -9.60 41.17 -45.24
C LEU A 192 -8.31 40.78 -44.51
N ASP A 193 -7.22 41.46 -44.88
CA ASP A 193 -6.08 41.70 -44.01
C ASP A 193 -6.53 42.52 -42.78
N GLU A 194 -6.35 42.00 -41.57
CA GLU A 194 -5.91 42.83 -40.44
C GLU A 194 -5.18 41.96 -39.40
N GLN A 195 -3.95 42.38 -39.12
CA GLN A 195 -2.99 41.78 -38.20
C GLN A 195 -3.42 41.99 -36.75
N GLU A 196 -3.24 40.97 -35.89
CA GLU A 196 -2.97 41.20 -34.47
C GLU A 196 -1.62 40.56 -34.11
N GLU A 197 -0.70 41.43 -33.70
CA GLU A 197 0.65 41.14 -33.23
C GLU A 197 0.60 40.37 -31.89
N LEU A 198 1.38 39.28 -31.80
CA LEU A 198 1.68 38.60 -30.54
C LEU A 198 2.87 39.31 -29.87
N ASP A 199 2.58 40.07 -28.80
CA ASP A 199 3.61 40.57 -27.90
C ASP A 199 4.37 39.41 -27.26
N THR A 200 5.65 39.31 -27.62
CA THR A 200 6.63 38.39 -27.02
C THR A 200 7.52 39.21 -26.10
N GLU A 201 7.16 39.30 -24.82
CA GLU A 201 8.02 39.91 -23.80
C GLU A 201 8.89 38.81 -23.15
N GLU A 202 10.17 38.92 -23.46
CA GLU A 202 11.32 38.19 -22.94
C GLU A 202 11.63 38.67 -21.51
N PHE A 203 11.76 37.76 -20.55
CA PHE A 203 12.51 38.05 -19.32
C PHE A 203 13.43 36.88 -18.97
N GLY A 204 14.67 37.00 -19.46
CA GLY A 204 15.80 36.22 -19.01
C GLY A 204 16.51 36.90 -17.84
N SER A 205 17.09 36.05 -16.99
CA SER A 205 18.22 36.26 -16.07
C SER A 205 18.19 37.45 -15.11
N ASP A 206 18.17 37.14 -13.81
CA ASP A 206 19.42 37.27 -13.06
C ASP A 206 19.45 36.39 -11.80
N ALA A 207 20.61 35.78 -11.61
CA ALA A 207 21.02 35.01 -10.45
C ALA A 207 21.63 35.96 -9.42
N GLU A 208 21.28 35.81 -8.14
CA GLU A 208 22.20 36.10 -7.05
C GLU A 208 22.09 35.03 -5.96
N GLU A 209 23.25 34.45 -5.66
CA GLU A 209 23.56 33.59 -4.53
C GLU A 209 23.49 34.38 -3.22
N THR A 210 22.95 33.77 -2.15
CA THR A 210 23.53 33.95 -0.82
C THR A 210 23.49 32.62 -0.06
N SER A 211 24.68 32.13 0.19
CA SER A 211 25.07 31.06 1.12
C SER A 211 24.76 31.44 2.57
N GLU A 212 24.18 30.51 3.33
CA GLU A 212 24.53 30.35 4.75
C GLU A 212 24.64 28.85 5.06
N GLU A 213 25.88 28.44 5.30
CA GLU A 213 26.26 27.19 5.96
C GLU A 213 25.73 27.20 7.40
N ASN A 214 25.22 26.06 7.88
CA ASN A 214 25.68 25.60 9.18
C ASN A 214 25.68 24.08 9.31
N SER A 215 26.82 23.62 9.81
CA SER A 215 27.36 22.27 9.81
C SER A 215 26.65 21.31 10.76
N GLU A 216 26.60 20.06 10.31
CA GLU A 216 26.54 18.87 11.13
C GLU A 216 27.62 18.88 12.22
N THR A 217 27.27 18.45 13.43
CA THR A 217 28.24 17.84 14.36
C THR A 217 27.62 16.61 14.96
N GLU A 218 28.18 15.46 14.57
CA GLU A 218 28.07 14.20 15.28
C GLU A 218 28.65 14.34 16.69
N ALA A 219 27.95 13.79 17.68
CA ALA A 219 28.54 13.42 18.96
C ALA A 219 27.88 12.12 19.45
N ALA A 220 28.53 11.01 19.14
CA ALA A 220 28.39 9.76 19.87
C ALA A 220 29.26 9.84 21.13
N ALA A 221 28.68 9.62 22.32
CA ALA A 221 29.39 9.16 23.51
C ALA A 221 28.41 8.64 24.57
N ASP A 222 28.44 7.31 24.71
CA ASP A 222 28.49 6.53 25.96
C ASP A 222 27.32 6.62 26.97
N GLU A 223 26.52 5.54 26.97
CA GLU A 223 25.77 5.07 28.12
C GLU A 223 26.76 4.50 29.16
N ALA A 224 26.90 5.17 30.31
CA ALA A 224 27.61 4.62 31.44
C ALA A 224 26.71 3.60 32.16
N GLU A 225 27.13 2.32 32.13
CA GLU A 225 26.69 1.27 33.04
C GLU A 225 27.01 1.66 34.49
N GLU A 226 26.01 1.61 35.38
CA GLU A 226 26.25 1.54 36.82
C GLU A 226 26.79 0.14 37.19
N PRO A 227 27.89 0.02 37.95
CA PRO A 227 28.26 -1.26 38.52
C PRO A 227 27.42 -1.54 39.76
N ALA A 228 26.90 -2.77 39.83
CA ALA A 228 26.36 -3.37 41.04
C ALA A 228 27.47 -3.46 42.11
N GLU A 229 27.28 -2.81 43.25
CA GLU A 229 27.99 -3.14 44.48
C GLU A 229 27.33 -4.37 45.11
N ASP A 230 28.10 -5.46 45.23
CA ASP A 230 27.78 -6.57 46.12
C ASP A 230 29.05 -6.99 46.86
N THR A 231 28.97 -7.02 48.20
CA THR A 231 29.83 -7.68 49.21
C THR A 231 31.18 -6.99 49.53
N GLU A 232 31.66 -6.84 50.79
CA GLU A 232 31.57 -7.63 52.02
C GLU A 232 31.85 -6.75 53.27
N GLU A 233 31.11 -6.98 54.38
CA GLU A 233 31.67 -7.08 55.75
C GLU A 233 30.80 -8.01 56.61
#